data_AF-A0A948UEH3-F1
#
_entry.id   AF-A0A948UEH3-F1
#
_cell.length_a   1.000
_cell.length_b   1.000
_cell.length_c   1.000
_cell.angle_alpha   90.00
_cell.angle_beta   90.00
_cell.angle_gamma   90.00
#
_symmetry.space_group_name_H-M   'P 1'
#
loop_
_entity.id
_entity.type
_entity.pdbx_description
1 polymer ?
#
loop_
_entity_poly.entity_id
_entity_poly.type
_entity_poly.pdbx_seq_one_letter_code
_entity_poly.pdbx_strand_id
1 'polypeptide(L)'
;LLITEDPKEAAELSRKLEKRNQERQSATEKIISEVKVRLSAKRLEKIILEGSAEWPIGLLGLVAGKISEEHNRPALIYHQGKTKCVGSGRSNASFNLIKALMSAEPHLLEFGGHARAAGFSAIMDKIPAFYETLLKRAETEIIADKLIPTIEIDAEINSEEVNIETLRLLNSFAPFGEDNEPPVFLLKNLSVSKLRLVGNGNKHLKLILKDGRNKTTLGAIAFNLARSFTPPSGGINIGKTVDVAAEIIPDDWNGNNAVGLKIIDIKLK
;
A
#
# COMPACT_ATOMS: atom_id res chain seq x y z
N LEU A 1 -10.06 -21.91 -18.01
CA LEU A 1 -10.80 -21.31 -16.88
C LEU A 1 -11.86 -20.36 -17.39
N LEU A 2 -11.47 -19.26 -18.07
CA LEU A 2 -12.44 -18.25 -18.53
C LEU A 2 -13.30 -18.66 -19.75
N ILE A 3 -12.95 -19.75 -20.43
CA ILE A 3 -13.62 -20.22 -21.66
C ILE A 3 -14.05 -21.68 -21.60
N THR A 4 -13.80 -22.37 -20.48
CA THR A 4 -14.20 -23.78 -20.35
C THR A 4 -15.65 -23.86 -19.88
N GLU A 5 -16.40 -24.78 -20.45
CA GLU A 5 -17.78 -25.09 -20.04
C GLU A 5 -17.85 -26.29 -19.09
N ASP A 6 -16.75 -27.03 -18.88
CA ASP A 6 -16.69 -28.16 -17.96
C ASP A 6 -16.40 -27.68 -16.52
N PRO A 7 -17.33 -27.85 -15.57
CA PRO A 7 -17.11 -27.47 -14.17
C PRO A 7 -15.93 -28.18 -13.51
N LYS A 8 -15.63 -29.42 -13.91
CA LYS A 8 -14.49 -30.17 -13.35
C LYS A 8 -13.17 -29.58 -13.82
N GLU A 9 -13.05 -29.29 -15.11
CA GLU A 9 -11.88 -28.62 -15.68
C GLU A 9 -11.71 -27.22 -15.06
N ALA A 10 -12.80 -26.45 -14.92
CA ALA A 10 -12.77 -25.14 -14.27
C ALA A 10 -12.24 -25.23 -12.82
N ALA A 11 -12.72 -26.19 -12.03
CA ALA A 11 -12.26 -26.40 -10.66
C ALA A 11 -10.77 -26.76 -10.60
N GLU A 12 -10.28 -27.60 -11.52
CA GLU A 12 -8.86 -27.96 -11.58
C GLU A 12 -7.98 -26.75 -11.96
N LEU A 13 -8.38 -25.99 -12.98
CA LEU A 13 -7.66 -24.80 -13.42
C LEU A 13 -7.66 -23.71 -12.34
N SER A 14 -8.76 -23.55 -11.60
CA SER A 14 -8.83 -22.64 -10.45
C SER A 14 -7.83 -23.01 -9.36
N ARG A 15 -7.72 -24.29 -8.97
CA ARG A 15 -6.71 -24.74 -7.99
C ARG A 15 -5.28 -24.50 -8.48
N LYS A 16 -5.01 -24.76 -9.76
CA LYS A 16 -3.69 -24.49 -10.37
C LYS A 16 -3.36 -23.00 -10.35
N LEU A 17 -4.34 -22.15 -10.66
CA LEU A 17 -4.19 -20.70 -10.62
C LEU A 17 -3.93 -20.19 -9.20
N GLU A 18 -4.67 -20.71 -8.21
CA GLU A 18 -4.49 -20.35 -6.81
C GLU A 18 -3.08 -20.71 -6.32
N LYS A 19 -2.60 -21.92 -6.64
CA LYS A 19 -1.22 -22.32 -6.33
C LYS A 19 -0.19 -21.34 -6.93
N ARG A 20 -0.33 -21.00 -8.21
CA ARG A 20 0.56 -20.03 -8.88
C ARG A 20 0.46 -18.63 -8.27
N ASN A 21 -0.73 -18.23 -7.84
CA ASN A 21 -0.93 -16.96 -7.17
C ASN A 21 -0.20 -16.90 -5.82
N GLN A 22 -0.29 -17.97 -5.02
CA GLN A 22 0.44 -18.09 -3.75
C GLN A 22 1.97 -18.05 -3.96
N GLU A 23 2.48 -18.79 -4.94
CA GLU A 23 3.90 -18.77 -5.32
C GLU A 23 4.34 -17.35 -5.73
N ARG A 24 3.54 -16.68 -6.58
CA ARG A 24 3.78 -15.30 -7.01
C ARG A 24 3.78 -14.33 -5.82
N GLN A 25 2.82 -14.42 -4.91
CA GLN A 25 2.72 -13.55 -3.73
C GLN A 25 3.94 -13.73 -2.83
N SER A 26 4.30 -14.98 -2.50
CA SER A 26 5.47 -15.29 -1.67
C SER A 26 6.78 -14.77 -2.28
N ALA A 27 6.99 -14.99 -3.58
CA ALA A 27 8.17 -14.47 -4.28
C ALA A 27 8.19 -12.94 -4.29
N THR A 28 7.04 -12.30 -4.51
CA THR A 28 6.91 -10.83 -4.49
C THR A 28 7.25 -10.26 -3.12
N GLU A 29 6.71 -10.84 -2.05
CA GLU A 29 6.99 -10.43 -0.66
C GLU A 29 8.47 -10.54 -0.33
N LYS A 30 9.12 -11.65 -0.74
CA LYS A 30 10.56 -11.84 -0.55
C LYS A 30 11.37 -10.72 -1.21
N ILE A 31 11.09 -10.40 -2.47
CA ILE A 31 11.79 -9.33 -3.20
C ILE A 31 11.56 -7.97 -2.54
N ILE A 32 10.32 -7.68 -2.12
CA ILE A 32 10.00 -6.44 -1.40
C ILE A 32 10.83 -6.33 -0.11
N SER A 33 10.92 -7.41 0.67
CA SER A 33 11.75 -7.46 1.87
C SER A 33 13.23 -7.20 1.57
N GLU A 34 13.78 -7.80 0.51
CA GLU A 34 15.17 -7.55 0.07
C GLU A 34 15.40 -6.08 -0.29
N VAL A 35 14.50 -5.48 -1.07
CA VAL A 35 14.56 -4.06 -1.45
C VAL A 35 14.53 -3.19 -0.19
N LYS A 36 13.60 -3.43 0.74
CA LYS A 36 13.50 -2.66 1.99
C LYS A 36 14.78 -2.67 2.82
N VAL A 37 15.43 -3.83 2.93
CA VAL A 37 16.71 -3.93 3.64
C VAL A 37 17.76 -3.03 3.00
N ARG A 38 17.87 -3.03 1.66
CA ARG A 38 18.81 -2.16 0.93
C ARG A 38 18.50 -0.67 1.11
N LEU A 39 17.21 -0.32 1.09
CA LEU A 39 16.73 1.05 1.27
C LEU A 39 16.95 1.57 2.69
N SER A 40 16.84 0.70 3.71
CA SER A 40 17.00 1.10 5.12
C SER A 40 18.41 1.61 5.47
N ALA A 41 19.41 1.23 4.69
CA ALA A 41 20.81 1.58 4.91
C ALA A 41 21.22 2.93 4.29
N LYS A 42 20.30 3.64 3.63
CA LYS A 42 20.61 4.82 2.81
C LYS A 42 19.59 5.94 3.01
N ARG A 43 20.01 7.18 2.76
CA ARG A 43 19.07 8.29 2.55
C ARG A 43 18.33 8.04 1.23
N LEU A 44 17.01 8.13 1.27
CA LEU A 44 16.19 7.93 0.08
C LEU A 44 16.20 9.18 -0.80
N GLU A 45 16.53 8.97 -2.07
CA GLU A 45 16.37 9.97 -3.13
C GLU A 45 14.88 10.16 -3.50
N LYS A 46 14.60 11.12 -4.39
CA LYS A 46 13.24 11.37 -4.88
C LYS A 46 12.66 10.24 -5.73
N ILE A 47 13.51 9.42 -6.35
CA ILE A 47 13.14 8.22 -7.12
C ILE A 47 13.85 7.03 -6.51
N ILE A 48 13.18 5.89 -6.41
CA ILE A 48 13.80 4.62 -6.01
C ILE A 48 14.16 3.84 -7.28
N LEU A 49 15.42 3.43 -7.42
CA LEU A 49 15.87 2.52 -8.47
C LEU A 49 16.66 1.37 -7.86
N GLU A 50 16.15 0.15 -8.00
CA GLU A 50 16.79 -1.06 -7.45
C GLU A 50 16.79 -2.19 -8.48
N GLY A 51 17.84 -3.01 -8.47
CA GLY A 51 17.98 -4.13 -9.41
C GLY A 51 18.65 -5.35 -8.82
N SER A 52 18.36 -6.50 -9.41
CA SER A 52 19.00 -7.79 -9.10
C SER A 52 18.92 -8.75 -10.28
N ALA A 53 19.91 -9.62 -10.41
CA ALA A 53 19.88 -10.72 -11.38
C ALA A 53 18.92 -11.84 -10.96
N GLU A 54 18.51 -11.88 -9.68
CA GLU A 54 17.65 -12.93 -9.12
C GLU A 54 16.15 -12.62 -9.23
N TRP A 55 15.78 -11.38 -9.57
CA TRP A 55 14.39 -10.95 -9.58
C TRP A 55 13.71 -11.28 -10.90
N PRO A 56 12.64 -12.09 -10.92
CA PRO A 56 11.95 -12.45 -12.16
C PRO A 56 11.27 -11.23 -12.80
N ILE A 57 11.41 -11.09 -14.13
CA ILE A 57 10.86 -9.97 -14.89
C ILE A 57 9.35 -9.80 -14.65
N GLY A 58 8.60 -10.91 -14.57
CA GLY A 58 7.16 -10.90 -14.35
C GLY A 58 6.70 -10.35 -12.99
N LEU A 59 7.61 -10.15 -12.02
CA LEU A 59 7.29 -9.64 -10.69
C LEU A 59 7.67 -8.17 -10.50
N LEU A 60 8.51 -7.60 -11.39
CA LEU A 60 9.08 -6.26 -11.22
C LEU A 60 8.00 -5.18 -11.06
N GLY A 61 6.91 -5.27 -11.81
CA GLY A 61 5.81 -4.30 -11.73
C GLY A 61 5.05 -4.34 -10.41
N LEU A 62 4.88 -5.53 -9.81
CA LEU A 62 4.24 -5.69 -8.50
C LEU A 62 5.12 -5.12 -7.39
N VAL A 63 6.42 -5.44 -7.44
CA VAL A 63 7.41 -4.92 -6.50
C VAL A 63 7.50 -3.39 -6.61
N ALA A 64 7.64 -2.86 -7.84
CA ALA A 64 7.69 -1.42 -8.08
C ALA A 64 6.43 -0.71 -7.54
N GLY A 65 5.25 -1.31 -7.72
CA GLY A 65 3.99 -0.78 -7.18
C GLY A 65 4.02 -0.67 -5.66
N LYS A 66 4.39 -1.76 -4.98
CA LYS A 66 4.40 -1.79 -3.53
C LYS A 66 5.46 -0.87 -2.92
N ILE A 67 6.65 -0.83 -3.50
CA ILE A 67 7.72 0.08 -3.08
C ILE A 67 7.34 1.54 -3.33
N SER A 68 6.67 1.83 -4.45
CA SER A 68 6.22 3.18 -4.78
C SER A 68 5.17 3.68 -3.79
N GLU A 69 4.17 2.85 -3.48
CA GLU A 69 3.11 3.12 -2.51
C GLU A 69 3.69 3.34 -1.11
N GLU A 70 4.51 2.41 -0.61
CA GLU A 70 5.01 2.44 0.77
C GLU A 70 5.98 3.59 1.05
N HIS A 71 6.78 3.98 0.05
CA HIS A 71 7.72 5.08 0.19
C HIS A 71 7.18 6.40 -0.35
N ASN A 72 5.94 6.42 -0.86
CA ASN A 72 5.29 7.56 -1.50
C ASN A 72 6.18 8.25 -2.56
N ARG A 73 6.93 7.45 -3.32
CA ARG A 73 7.95 7.87 -4.31
C ARG A 73 7.78 7.09 -5.60
N PRO A 74 8.16 7.62 -6.77
CA PRO A 74 8.31 6.79 -7.97
C PRO A 74 9.36 5.70 -7.73
N ALA A 75 9.04 4.46 -8.12
CA ALA A 75 9.94 3.33 -7.96
C ALA A 75 10.10 2.58 -9.29
N LEU A 76 11.35 2.29 -9.65
CA LEU A 76 11.74 1.51 -10.81
C LEU A 76 12.53 0.29 -10.32
N ILE A 77 12.08 -0.91 -10.69
CA ILE A 77 12.69 -2.17 -10.31
C ILE A 77 13.10 -2.90 -11.59
N TYR A 78 14.34 -3.39 -11.65
CA TYR A 78 14.86 -4.03 -12.86
C TYR A 78 15.54 -5.37 -12.61
N HIS A 79 15.40 -6.26 -13.60
CA HIS A 79 16.16 -7.50 -13.68
C HIS A 79 17.52 -7.21 -14.33
N GLN A 80 18.60 -7.59 -13.64
CA GLN A 80 19.97 -7.43 -14.14
C GLN A 80 20.38 -8.65 -14.97
N GLY A 81 20.37 -8.49 -16.30
CA GLY A 81 20.97 -9.47 -17.20
C GLY A 81 22.48 -9.25 -17.33
N LYS A 82 23.14 -10.11 -18.12
CA LYS A 82 24.60 -10.04 -18.33
C LYS A 82 25.06 -8.75 -19.02
N THR A 83 24.30 -8.27 -20.00
CA THR A 83 24.65 -7.10 -20.82
C THR A 83 23.59 -6.02 -20.81
N LYS A 84 22.32 -6.41 -20.63
CA LYS A 84 21.15 -5.53 -20.61
C LYS A 84 20.27 -5.82 -19.41
N CYS A 85 19.46 -4.84 -19.03
CA CYS A 85 18.39 -5.00 -18.06
C CYS A 85 17.01 -4.80 -18.68
N VAL A 86 16.00 -5.34 -18.00
CA VAL A 86 14.58 -5.04 -18.26
C VAL A 86 13.96 -4.59 -16.94
N GLY A 87 13.27 -3.47 -16.95
CA GLY A 87 12.72 -2.84 -15.76
C GLY A 87 11.26 -2.43 -15.90
N SER A 88 10.60 -2.31 -14.75
CA SER A 88 9.25 -1.79 -14.61
C SER A 88 9.23 -0.68 -13.57
N GLY A 89 8.49 0.40 -13.85
CA GLY A 89 8.29 1.55 -12.99
C GLY A 89 6.84 1.72 -12.56
N ARG A 90 6.63 2.27 -11.37
CA ARG A 90 5.35 2.75 -10.84
C ARG A 90 5.50 4.11 -10.15
N SER A 91 4.45 4.93 -10.22
CA SER A 91 4.40 6.23 -9.56
C SER A 91 3.01 6.53 -8.99
N ASN A 92 2.99 7.13 -7.81
CA ASN A 92 1.84 7.65 -7.06
C ASN A 92 1.34 9.02 -7.58
N ALA A 93 1.31 9.21 -8.90
CA ALA A 93 0.92 10.47 -9.57
C ALA A 93 1.79 11.71 -9.28
N SER A 94 2.77 11.60 -8.38
CA SER A 94 3.75 12.66 -8.09
C SER A 94 4.72 12.93 -9.25
N PHE A 95 4.86 11.98 -10.19
CA PHE A 95 5.87 12.03 -11.24
C PHE A 95 5.40 11.29 -12.50
N ASN A 96 5.55 11.92 -13.67
CA ASN A 96 5.12 11.32 -14.94
C ASN A 96 6.23 10.42 -15.50
N LEU A 97 6.10 9.10 -15.30
CA LEU A 97 7.12 8.14 -15.68
C LEU A 97 7.42 8.13 -17.18
N ILE A 98 6.42 8.16 -18.06
CA ILE A 98 6.68 8.11 -19.49
C ILE A 98 7.45 9.35 -19.98
N LYS A 99 7.11 10.55 -19.48
CA LYS A 99 7.88 11.77 -19.79
C LYS A 99 9.30 11.69 -19.26
N ALA A 100 9.50 11.09 -18.09
CA ALA A 100 10.82 10.91 -17.50
C ALA A 100 11.69 9.93 -18.31
N LEU A 101 11.11 8.82 -18.78
CA LEU A 101 11.79 7.87 -19.66
C LEU A 101 12.13 8.51 -21.02
N MET A 102 11.23 9.31 -21.61
CA MET A 102 11.52 10.06 -22.83
C MET A 102 12.74 10.98 -22.68
N SER A 103 12.87 11.69 -21.55
CA SER A 103 14.07 12.51 -21.30
C SER A 103 15.36 11.72 -21.11
N ALA A 104 15.27 10.42 -20.83
CA ALA A 104 16.41 9.53 -20.67
C ALA A 104 16.60 8.57 -21.86
N GLU A 105 15.90 8.80 -22.97
CA GLU A 105 15.94 7.98 -24.20
C GLU A 105 17.38 7.63 -24.66
N PRO A 106 18.37 8.54 -24.64
CA PRO A 106 19.75 8.19 -25.04
C PRO A 106 20.42 7.10 -24.20
N HIS A 107 19.85 6.74 -23.04
CA HIS A 107 20.36 5.69 -22.15
C HIS A 107 19.56 4.39 -22.23
N LEU A 108 18.46 4.38 -22.98
CA LEU A 108 17.51 3.28 -23.06
C LEU A 108 17.63 2.58 -24.42
N LEU A 109 17.33 1.28 -24.43
CA LEU A 109 17.17 0.50 -25.66
C LEU A 109 15.71 0.56 -26.13
N GLU A 110 14.77 0.37 -25.19
CA GLU A 110 13.34 0.45 -25.43
C GLU A 110 12.67 1.01 -24.17
N PHE A 111 11.55 1.72 -24.34
CA PHE A 111 10.69 2.13 -23.24
C PHE A 111 9.25 2.35 -23.71
N GLY A 112 8.31 2.33 -22.77
CA GLY A 112 6.91 2.60 -23.05
C GLY A 112 6.04 2.61 -21.79
N GLY A 113 4.77 2.98 -21.96
CA GLY A 113 3.77 3.00 -20.88
C GLY A 113 3.09 4.35 -20.74
N HIS A 114 2.70 4.66 -19.50
CA HIS A 114 1.87 5.82 -19.14
C HIS A 114 2.47 6.57 -17.94
N ALA A 115 1.78 7.63 -17.51
CA ALA A 115 2.24 8.49 -16.42
C ALA A 115 2.55 7.72 -15.11
N ARG A 116 1.72 6.72 -14.75
CA ARG A 116 1.82 5.99 -13.47
C ARG A 116 2.49 4.62 -13.57
N ALA A 117 2.69 4.09 -14.77
CA ALA A 117 3.26 2.78 -15.00
C ALA A 117 4.03 2.76 -16.32
N ALA A 118 5.30 2.35 -16.28
CA ALA A 118 6.13 2.29 -17.48
C ALA A 118 7.10 1.11 -17.44
N GLY A 119 7.56 0.67 -18.61
CA GLY A 119 8.59 -0.35 -18.77
C GLY A 119 9.78 0.21 -19.53
N PHE A 120 10.98 -0.32 -19.28
CA PHE A 120 12.19 0.08 -19.97
C PHE A 120 13.17 -1.09 -20.12
N SER A 121 14.09 -0.98 -21.07
CA SER A 121 15.30 -1.79 -21.15
C SER A 121 16.50 -0.90 -21.45
N ALA A 122 17.68 -1.28 -20.98
CA ALA A 122 18.91 -0.51 -21.15
C ALA A 122 20.13 -1.43 -21.12
N ILE A 123 21.26 -0.95 -21.65
CA ILE A 123 22.57 -1.58 -21.41
C ILE A 123 22.95 -1.33 -19.95
N MET A 124 23.50 -2.34 -19.28
CA MET A 124 23.83 -2.26 -17.84
C MET A 124 24.71 -1.04 -17.50
N ASP A 125 25.70 -0.74 -18.34
CA ASP A 125 26.62 0.40 -18.14
C ASP A 125 25.94 1.76 -18.23
N LYS A 126 24.74 1.84 -18.81
CA LYS A 126 23.97 3.09 -18.94
C LYS A 126 23.06 3.35 -17.76
N ILE A 127 22.87 2.38 -16.86
CA ILE A 127 21.96 2.52 -15.70
C ILE A 127 22.31 3.69 -14.77
N PRO A 128 23.59 3.95 -14.45
CA PRO A 128 23.93 5.12 -13.64
C PRO A 128 23.52 6.45 -14.30
N ALA A 129 23.83 6.63 -15.59
CA ALA A 129 23.50 7.85 -16.34
C ALA A 129 21.98 8.01 -16.54
N PHE A 130 21.27 6.90 -16.78
CA PHE A 130 19.82 6.83 -16.79
C PHE A 130 19.24 7.34 -15.46
N TYR A 131 19.72 6.82 -14.33
CA TYR A 131 19.22 7.19 -13.01
C TYR A 131 19.48 8.65 -12.68
N GLU A 132 20.68 9.17 -12.97
CA GLU A 132 20.98 10.59 -12.78
C GLU A 132 20.06 11.51 -13.58
N THR A 133 19.74 11.13 -14.82
CA THR A 133 18.80 11.89 -15.67
C THR A 133 17.40 11.93 -15.05
N LEU A 134 16.93 10.79 -14.52
CA LEU A 134 15.65 10.74 -13.82
C LEU A 134 15.65 11.58 -12.54
N LEU A 135 16.72 11.52 -11.74
CA LEU A 135 16.84 12.30 -10.50
C LEU A 135 16.83 13.80 -10.77
N LYS A 136 17.60 14.29 -11.76
CA LYS A 136 17.60 15.71 -12.14
C LYS A 136 16.20 16.21 -12.51
N ARG A 137 15.42 15.40 -13.22
CA ARG A 137 14.04 15.74 -13.55
C ARG A 137 13.15 15.75 -12.31
N ALA A 138 13.24 14.72 -11.47
CA ALA A 138 12.50 14.64 -10.22
C ALA A 138 12.81 15.80 -9.27
N GLU A 139 14.03 16.34 -9.29
CA GLU A 139 14.37 17.51 -8.48
C GLU A 139 13.49 18.72 -8.80
N THR A 140 13.15 18.90 -10.08
CA THR A 140 12.32 20.02 -10.56
C THR A 140 10.81 19.75 -10.51
N GLU A 141 10.39 18.49 -10.61
CA GLU A 141 8.97 18.12 -10.76
C GLU A 141 8.32 17.62 -9.47
N ILE A 142 9.10 17.01 -8.57
CA ILE A 142 8.59 16.45 -7.31
C ILE A 142 8.82 17.47 -6.18
N ILE A 143 7.72 18.01 -5.69
CA ILE A 143 7.67 18.84 -4.47
C ILE A 143 7.88 17.90 -3.28
N ALA A 144 8.79 18.25 -2.37
CA ALA A 144 9.16 17.42 -1.23
C ALA A 144 7.96 17.01 -0.36
N ASP A 145 6.99 17.91 -0.18
CA ASP A 145 5.77 17.64 0.60
C ASP A 145 4.90 16.53 0.00
N LYS A 146 4.94 16.35 -1.32
CA LYS A 146 4.25 15.23 -2.01
C LYS A 146 4.92 13.88 -1.80
N LEU A 147 6.11 13.84 -1.18
CA LEU A 147 6.79 12.61 -0.78
C LEU A 147 6.43 12.17 0.64
N ILE A 148 5.74 13.02 1.39
CA ILE A 148 5.25 12.68 2.73
C ILE A 148 3.91 11.95 2.56
N PRO A 149 3.75 10.72 3.09
CA PRO A 149 2.46 10.05 3.08
C PRO A 149 1.42 10.91 3.79
N THR A 150 0.31 11.20 3.12
CA THR A 150 -0.82 11.95 3.66
C THR A 150 -2.07 11.08 3.66
N ILE A 151 -2.98 11.35 4.59
CA ILE A 151 -4.31 10.74 4.64
C ILE A 151 -5.30 11.88 4.46
N GLU A 152 -6.10 11.81 3.42
CA GLU A 152 -7.22 12.72 3.24
C GLU A 152 -8.37 12.28 4.16
N ILE A 153 -8.92 13.24 4.90
CA ILE A 153 -10.03 13.01 5.82
C ILE A 153 -11.26 13.67 5.22
N ASP A 154 -12.28 12.88 4.92
CA ASP A 154 -13.52 13.38 4.33
C ASP A 154 -14.36 14.17 5.35
N ALA A 155 -14.44 13.67 6.58
CA ALA A 155 -15.15 14.35 7.66
C ALA A 155 -14.64 13.95 9.05
N GLU A 156 -14.75 14.88 10.00
CA GLU A 156 -14.69 14.57 11.42
C GLU A 156 -16.10 14.17 11.90
N ILE A 157 -16.22 13.01 12.55
CA ILE A 157 -17.50 12.48 13.04
C ILE A 157 -17.42 12.13 14.52
N ASN A 158 -18.58 12.07 15.16
CA ASN A 158 -18.72 11.58 16.51
C ASN A 158 -18.86 10.05 16.54
N SER A 159 -18.55 9.45 17.68
CA SER A 159 -18.64 8.00 17.87
C SER A 159 -20.06 7.45 17.69
N GLU A 160 -21.10 8.22 17.98
CA GLU A 160 -22.51 7.85 17.80
C GLU A 160 -22.93 7.75 16.33
N GLU A 161 -22.21 8.41 15.43
CA GLU A 161 -22.45 8.36 13.98
C GLU A 161 -21.90 7.07 13.36
N VAL A 162 -21.11 6.29 14.11
CA VAL A 162 -20.63 4.96 13.71
C VAL A 162 -21.73 3.92 14.02
N ASN A 163 -22.73 3.86 13.15
CA ASN A 163 -23.89 3.00 13.28
C ASN A 163 -24.31 2.39 11.92
N ILE A 164 -25.33 1.51 11.96
CA ILE A 164 -25.75 0.73 10.80
C ILE A 164 -26.44 1.60 9.74
N GLU A 165 -27.13 2.67 10.15
CA GLU A 165 -27.75 3.63 9.25
C GLU A 165 -26.70 4.38 8.43
N THR A 166 -25.64 4.88 9.07
CA THR A 166 -24.50 5.50 8.39
C THR A 166 -23.84 4.51 7.44
N LEU A 167 -23.54 3.29 7.89
CA LEU A 167 -22.92 2.27 7.03
C LEU A 167 -23.77 1.97 5.78
N ARG A 168 -25.10 1.88 5.92
CA ARG A 168 -26.02 1.69 4.78
C ARG A 168 -25.99 2.87 3.82
N LEU A 169 -25.98 4.10 4.34
CA LEU A 169 -25.85 5.29 3.52
C LEU A 169 -24.52 5.29 2.76
N LEU A 170 -23.40 5.00 3.42
CA LEU A 170 -22.10 4.90 2.76
C LEU A 170 -22.09 3.85 1.65
N ASN A 171 -22.67 2.68 1.90
CA ASN A 171 -22.76 1.62 0.89
C ASN A 171 -23.61 2.01 -0.33
N SER A 172 -24.46 3.03 -0.25
CA SER A 172 -25.19 3.55 -1.42
C SER A 172 -24.28 4.29 -2.42
N PHE A 173 -23.08 4.69 -2.01
CA PHE A 173 -22.06 5.30 -2.87
C PHE A 173 -21.15 4.25 -3.56
N ALA A 174 -21.34 2.97 -3.27
CA ALA A 174 -20.63 1.88 -3.95
C ALA A 174 -20.99 1.83 -5.45
N PRO A 175 -20.11 1.32 -6.33
CA PRO A 175 -18.87 0.60 -6.03
C PRO A 175 -17.71 1.53 -5.68
N PHE A 176 -16.96 1.15 -4.64
CA PHE A 176 -15.71 1.81 -4.30
C PHE A 176 -14.54 1.27 -5.14
N GLY A 177 -13.55 2.12 -5.39
CA GLY A 177 -12.38 1.81 -6.23
C GLY A 177 -11.40 3.00 -6.30
N GLU A 178 -10.50 2.96 -7.27
CA GLU A 178 -9.42 3.95 -7.42
C GLU A 178 -9.92 5.40 -7.62
N ASP A 179 -11.06 5.58 -8.29
CA ASP A 179 -11.67 6.90 -8.52
C ASP A 179 -12.86 7.18 -7.56
N ASN A 180 -13.11 6.31 -6.59
CA ASN A 180 -14.17 6.42 -5.60
C ASN A 180 -13.74 5.64 -4.34
N GLU A 181 -12.74 6.15 -3.63
CA GLU A 181 -12.23 5.48 -2.44
C GLU A 181 -13.28 5.45 -1.32
N PRO A 182 -13.28 4.42 -0.45
CA PRO A 182 -14.12 4.44 0.74
C PRO A 182 -13.82 5.66 1.60
N PRO A 183 -14.83 6.37 2.13
CA PRO A 183 -14.59 7.59 2.88
C PRO A 183 -13.88 7.33 4.20
N VAL A 184 -12.94 8.21 4.51
CA VAL A 184 -12.10 8.17 5.70
C VAL A 184 -12.57 9.22 6.70
N PHE A 185 -12.92 8.77 7.89
CA PHE A 185 -13.41 9.62 8.96
C PHE A 185 -12.38 9.82 10.06
N LEU A 186 -12.35 11.02 10.62
CA LEU A 186 -11.57 11.34 11.81
C LEU A 186 -12.45 11.25 13.05
N LEU A 187 -12.08 10.37 13.98
CA LEU A 187 -12.66 10.33 15.33
C LEU A 187 -11.61 10.73 16.35
N LYS A 188 -11.95 11.68 17.23
CA LYS A 188 -11.02 12.22 18.22
C LYS A 188 -11.33 11.78 19.65
N ASN A 189 -10.29 11.82 20.49
CA ASN A 189 -10.38 11.63 21.94
C ASN A 189 -10.94 10.28 22.38
N LEU A 190 -10.62 9.21 21.66
CA LEU A 190 -11.04 7.86 22.01
C LEU A 190 -10.05 7.20 22.97
N SER A 191 -10.54 6.58 24.04
CA SER A 191 -9.72 5.81 24.98
C SER A 191 -9.62 4.34 24.55
N VAL A 192 -8.40 3.80 24.53
CA VAL A 192 -8.15 2.39 24.26
C VAL A 192 -8.55 1.57 25.47
N SER A 193 -9.67 0.84 25.38
CA SER A 193 -10.17 0.01 26.50
C SER A 193 -9.73 -1.45 26.43
N LYS A 194 -9.56 -1.99 25.22
CA LYS A 194 -8.96 -3.31 24.97
C LYS A 194 -8.04 -3.24 23.77
N LEU A 195 -6.99 -4.06 23.82
CA LEU A 195 -5.99 -4.17 22.76
C LEU A 195 -5.57 -5.64 22.65
N ARG A 196 -5.57 -6.18 21.43
CA ARG A 196 -5.04 -7.51 21.13
C ARG A 196 -4.37 -7.54 19.76
N LEU A 197 -3.28 -8.28 19.66
CA LEU A 197 -2.71 -8.64 18.36
C LEU A 197 -3.48 -9.81 17.75
N VAL A 198 -3.72 -9.76 16.44
CA VAL A 198 -4.46 -10.80 15.70
C VAL A 198 -3.84 -11.05 14.32
N GLY A 199 -4.27 -12.14 13.68
CA GLY A 199 -3.78 -12.58 12.38
C GLY A 199 -2.49 -13.39 12.45
N ASN A 200 -2.09 -13.95 11.31
CA ASN A 200 -0.87 -14.74 11.21
C ASN A 200 0.35 -13.86 11.50
N GLY A 201 1.18 -14.27 12.45
CA GLY A 201 2.35 -13.49 12.89
C GLY A 201 2.02 -12.22 13.67
N ASN A 202 0.81 -12.09 14.25
CA ASN A 202 0.42 -10.97 15.11
C ASN A 202 0.57 -9.58 14.45
N LYS A 203 0.36 -9.51 13.14
CA LYS A 203 0.60 -8.31 12.32
C LYS A 203 -0.51 -7.27 12.44
N HIS A 204 -1.71 -7.63 12.87
CA HIS A 204 -2.85 -6.71 12.96
C HIS A 204 -3.18 -6.37 14.41
N LEU A 205 -3.74 -5.18 14.61
CA LEU A 205 -4.13 -4.65 15.91
C LEU A 205 -5.65 -4.61 16.01
N LYS A 206 -6.25 -5.39 16.92
CA LYS A 206 -7.68 -5.32 17.25
C LYS A 206 -7.87 -4.50 18.52
N LEU A 207 -8.73 -3.49 18.46
CA LEU A 207 -8.94 -2.50 19.51
C LEU A 207 -10.42 -2.44 19.89
N ILE A 208 -10.68 -2.08 21.14
CA ILE A 208 -11.98 -1.59 21.57
C ILE A 208 -11.78 -0.15 22.06
N LEU A 209 -12.38 0.80 21.35
CA LEU A 209 -12.27 2.23 21.60
C LEU A 209 -13.52 2.72 22.33
N LYS A 210 -13.33 3.52 23.38
CA LYS A 210 -14.42 4.16 24.13
C LYS A 210 -14.37 5.66 23.97
N ASP A 211 -15.50 6.27 23.70
CA ASP A 211 -15.61 7.72 23.74
C ASP A 211 -15.97 8.15 25.16
N GLY A 212 -15.11 8.94 25.82
CA GLY A 212 -15.34 9.40 27.19
C GLY A 212 -16.48 10.41 27.31
N ARG A 213 -16.97 10.96 26.19
CA ARG A 213 -18.06 11.95 26.15
C ARG A 213 -19.45 11.28 26.17
N ASN A 214 -19.53 9.99 25.86
CA ASN A 214 -20.77 9.22 25.87
C ASN A 214 -20.52 7.77 26.33
N LYS A 215 -21.46 6.85 26.08
CA LYS A 215 -21.34 5.42 26.44
C LYS A 215 -20.96 4.53 25.26
N THR A 216 -20.63 5.12 24.11
CA THR A 216 -20.37 4.39 22.87
C THR A 216 -19.03 3.66 22.94
N THR A 217 -19.06 2.43 22.46
CA THR A 217 -17.89 1.55 22.39
C THR A 217 -17.77 1.02 20.97
N LEU A 218 -16.63 1.22 20.34
CA LEU A 218 -16.38 0.88 18.95
C LEU A 218 -15.37 -0.26 18.83
N GLY A 219 -15.73 -1.30 18.10
CA GLY A 219 -14.79 -2.32 17.66
C GLY A 219 -13.94 -1.78 16.50
N ALA A 220 -12.63 -1.99 16.56
CA ALA A 220 -11.74 -1.51 15.51
C ALA A 220 -10.64 -2.52 15.17
N ILE A 221 -10.22 -2.51 13.90
CA ILE A 221 -9.11 -3.31 13.39
C ILE A 221 -8.17 -2.45 12.56
N ALA A 222 -6.87 -2.53 12.86
CA ALA A 222 -5.81 -1.86 12.12
C ALA A 222 -4.92 -2.94 11.49
N PHE A 223 -4.97 -3.08 10.16
CA PHE A 223 -4.25 -4.15 9.45
C PHE A 223 -2.78 -3.78 9.26
N ASN A 224 -1.85 -4.67 9.66
CA ASN A 224 -0.40 -4.53 9.45
C ASN A 224 0.24 -3.37 10.25
N LEU A 225 -0.50 -2.75 11.16
CA LEU A 225 -0.06 -1.62 11.97
C LEU A 225 0.37 -2.01 13.39
N ALA A 226 0.34 -3.31 13.74
CA ALA A 226 0.76 -3.77 15.06
C ALA A 226 2.17 -3.29 15.41
N ARG A 227 3.15 -3.55 14.54
CA ARG A 227 4.55 -3.17 14.76
C ARG A 227 4.74 -1.66 14.92
N SER A 228 3.98 -0.84 14.21
CA SER A 228 4.10 0.62 14.26
C SER A 228 3.63 1.21 15.58
N PHE A 229 2.60 0.62 16.20
CA PHE A 229 1.96 1.20 17.38
C PHE A 229 2.27 0.47 18.68
N THR A 230 2.68 -0.79 18.65
CA THR A 230 3.08 -1.52 19.86
C THR A 230 4.58 -1.40 20.14
N PRO A 231 5.02 -1.60 21.40
CA PRO A 231 6.43 -1.64 21.73
C PRO A 231 7.21 -2.64 20.86
N PRO A 232 8.47 -2.33 20.48
CA PRO A 232 9.27 -1.19 20.94
C PRO A 232 9.11 0.08 20.09
N SER A 233 8.42 0.03 18.95
CA SER A 233 8.37 1.16 18.00
C SER A 233 7.27 2.16 18.28
N GLY A 234 6.18 1.73 18.92
CA GLY A 234 5.08 2.60 19.32
C GLY A 234 4.74 2.49 20.82
N GLY A 235 3.77 3.28 21.24
CA GLY A 235 3.35 3.42 22.64
C GLY A 235 1.84 3.36 22.83
N ILE A 236 1.11 2.63 21.98
CA ILE A 236 -0.32 2.40 22.21
C ILE A 236 -0.49 1.32 23.29
N ASN A 237 -1.32 1.61 24.28
CA ASN A 237 -1.64 0.71 25.37
C ASN A 237 -3.01 1.05 25.96
N ILE A 238 -3.55 0.13 26.76
CA ILE A 238 -4.84 0.31 27.42
C ILE A 238 -4.78 1.58 28.29
N GLY A 239 -5.83 2.40 28.22
CA GLY A 239 -5.97 3.67 28.93
C GLY A 239 -5.46 4.89 28.15
N LYS A 240 -4.70 4.71 27.06
CA LYS A 240 -4.26 5.83 26.22
C LYS A 240 -5.42 6.44 25.44
N THR A 241 -5.34 7.75 25.25
CA THR A 241 -6.25 8.51 24.39
C THR A 241 -5.65 8.66 23.00
N VAL A 242 -6.46 8.45 21.97
CA VAL A 242 -6.05 8.48 20.57
C VAL A 242 -7.06 9.25 19.72
N ASP A 243 -6.56 9.83 18.63
CA ASP A 243 -7.37 10.17 17.46
C ASP A 243 -7.13 9.09 16.40
N VAL A 244 -8.16 8.72 15.64
CA VAL A 244 -8.08 7.69 14.60
C VAL A 244 -8.63 8.20 13.28
N ALA A 245 -7.93 7.89 12.20
CA ALA A 245 -8.46 7.96 10.84
C ALA A 245 -8.95 6.56 10.46
N ALA A 246 -10.22 6.41 10.11
CA ALA A 246 -10.83 5.10 9.91
C ALA A 246 -11.98 5.10 8.90
N GLU A 247 -12.13 3.97 8.20
CA GLU A 247 -13.31 3.62 7.42
C GLU A 247 -14.35 2.92 8.31
N ILE A 248 -15.63 3.17 8.10
CA ILE A 248 -16.73 2.45 8.75
C ILE A 248 -16.96 1.14 7.99
N ILE A 249 -16.88 0.00 8.67
CA ILE A 249 -17.01 -1.34 8.08
C ILE A 249 -18.05 -2.19 8.81
N PRO A 250 -18.63 -3.21 8.15
CA PRO A 250 -19.37 -4.26 8.86
C PRO A 250 -18.45 -5.00 9.86
N ASP A 251 -18.94 -5.27 11.06
CA ASP A 251 -18.31 -6.15 12.06
C ASP A 251 -19.15 -7.43 12.21
N ASP A 252 -18.96 -8.33 11.26
CA ASP A 252 -19.78 -9.55 11.13
C ASP A 252 -19.27 -10.72 11.99
N TRP A 253 -18.29 -10.49 12.88
CA TRP A 253 -17.60 -11.57 13.59
C TRP A 253 -18.54 -12.51 14.36
N ASN A 254 -19.74 -12.06 14.77
CA ASN A 254 -20.74 -12.86 15.46
C ASN A 254 -22.18 -12.73 14.89
N GLY A 255 -22.37 -12.26 13.65
CA GLY A 255 -23.71 -12.19 13.03
C GLY A 255 -24.68 -11.16 13.60
N ASN A 256 -24.20 -10.19 14.39
CA ASN A 256 -25.04 -9.19 15.06
C ASN A 256 -25.28 -7.90 14.26
N ASN A 257 -24.99 -7.86 12.94
CA ASN A 257 -25.04 -6.63 12.13
C ASN A 257 -24.36 -5.45 12.84
N ALA A 258 -23.24 -5.73 13.53
CA ALA A 258 -22.50 -4.71 14.24
C ALA A 258 -21.69 -3.88 13.24
N VAL A 259 -21.41 -2.63 13.61
CA VAL A 259 -20.56 -1.73 12.83
C VAL A 259 -19.23 -1.58 13.56
N GLY A 260 -18.14 -1.60 12.81
CA GLY A 260 -16.79 -1.44 13.30
C GLY A 260 -16.00 -0.41 12.49
N LEU A 261 -14.76 -0.23 12.89
CA LEU A 261 -13.81 0.66 12.24
C LEU A 261 -12.64 -0.12 11.65
N LYS A 262 -12.31 0.14 10.39
CA LYS A 262 -11.01 -0.22 9.81
C LYS A 262 -10.10 1.00 9.94
N ILE A 263 -9.16 0.92 10.87
CA ILE A 263 -8.22 2.00 11.14
C ILE A 263 -7.16 2.04 10.05
N ILE A 264 -7.00 3.23 9.46
CA ILE A 264 -5.93 3.57 8.52
C ILE A 264 -4.72 4.09 9.29
N ASP A 265 -4.93 4.96 10.28
CA ASP A 265 -3.84 5.50 11.11
C ASP A 265 -4.31 5.92 12.51
N ILE A 266 -3.36 5.98 13.44
CA ILE A 266 -3.60 6.32 14.84
C ILE A 266 -2.65 7.44 15.27
N LYS A 267 -3.21 8.51 15.83
CA LYS A 267 -2.46 9.55 16.51
C LYS A 267 -2.59 9.40 18.03
N LEU A 268 -1.49 9.09 18.69
CA LEU A 268 -1.41 9.08 20.15
C LEU A 268 -1.46 10.52 20.71
N LYS A 269 -2.13 10.71 21.85
CA LYS A 269 -2.08 11.95 22.63
C LYS A 269 -1.14 11.86 23.82
#